data_AF-E7DQ31-F1
#
_entry.id   AF-E7DQ31-F1
#
_cell.length_a   1.000
_cell.length_b   1.000
_cell.length_c   1.000
_cell.angle_alpha   90.00
_cell.angle_beta   90.00
_cell.angle_gamma   90.00
#
_symmetry.space_group_name_H-M   'P 1'
#
loop_
_entity.id
_entity.type
_entity.pdbx_description
1 polymer ?
#
loop_
_entity_poly.entity_id
_entity_poly.type
_entity_poly.pdbx_seq_one_letter_code
_entity_poly.pdbx_strand_id
1 'polypeptide(L)'
;MTDTAHKGREFLHLARGFMTEGKQKRTVFAPQPILISSLALPANRVISVEVDDNEDVEWMWTSLPEGTKYISGYTIVKKAD
;
A
#
# COMPACT_ATOMS: atom_id res chain seq x y z
N MET A 1 -8.42 -20.52 53.76
CA MET A 1 -7.15 -19.78 53.75
C MET A 1 -6.13 -20.65 53.03
N THR A 2 -5.64 -20.16 51.88
CA THR A 2 -4.40 -20.52 51.14
C THR A 2 -4.12 -22.01 50.90
N ASP A 3 -3.92 -22.48 49.67
CA ASP A 3 -2.74 -22.11 48.89
C ASP A 3 -2.93 -22.45 47.41
N THR A 4 -2.66 -21.46 46.56
CA THR A 4 -2.69 -21.53 45.10
C THR A 4 -1.35 -22.08 44.63
N ALA A 5 -1.30 -23.39 44.32
CA ALA A 5 -0.12 -24.01 43.74
C ALA A 5 -0.07 -23.78 42.21
N HIS A 6 0.75 -22.80 41.86
CA HIS A 6 1.27 -22.46 40.54
C HIS A 6 2.07 -23.63 39.93
N LYS A 7 2.10 -23.69 38.58
CA LYS A 7 3.16 -24.25 37.69
C LYS A 7 2.81 -25.52 36.89
N GLY A 8 2.40 -25.30 35.64
CA GLY A 8 2.65 -26.19 34.48
C GLY A 8 3.07 -25.31 33.30
N ARG A 9 4.37 -25.00 33.16
CA ARG A 9 5.30 -25.58 32.15
C ARG A 9 4.82 -25.41 30.70
N GLU A 10 5.29 -24.31 30.11
CA GLU A 10 5.97 -24.21 28.81
C GLU A 10 5.63 -25.28 27.77
N PHE A 11 4.84 -24.96 26.73
CA PHE A 11 5.05 -25.52 25.39
C PHE A 11 4.48 -24.57 24.32
N LEU A 12 5.33 -24.33 23.31
CA LEU A 12 5.06 -23.76 21.98
C LEU A 12 4.96 -22.23 21.82
N HIS A 13 6.15 -21.63 21.95
CA HIS A 13 6.66 -20.60 21.02
C HIS A 13 6.72 -21.11 19.57
N LEU A 14 5.57 -21.37 18.92
CA LEU A 14 5.53 -21.68 17.48
C LEU A 14 4.43 -20.88 16.77
N ALA A 15 4.59 -19.57 16.78
CA ALA A 15 4.09 -18.70 15.72
C ALA A 15 5.21 -17.73 15.29
N ARG A 16 6.43 -18.25 15.07
CA ARG A 16 7.41 -17.58 14.20
C ARG A 16 7.04 -17.89 12.73
N GLY A 17 5.84 -17.49 12.33
CA GLY A 17 5.57 -17.21 10.93
C GLY A 17 6.19 -15.85 10.67
N PHE A 18 7.32 -15.83 9.97
CA PHE A 18 7.97 -14.67 9.35
C PHE A 18 7.36 -13.31 9.75
N MET A 19 7.81 -12.75 10.88
CA MET A 19 7.81 -11.30 10.98
C MET A 19 8.85 -10.82 9.96
N THR A 20 8.48 -10.76 8.69
CA THR A 20 9.04 -9.73 7.81
C THR A 20 8.82 -8.46 8.61
N GLU A 21 9.90 -7.82 9.06
CA GLU A 21 9.88 -6.55 9.78
C GLU A 21 8.80 -5.68 9.12
N GLY A 22 7.65 -5.61 9.80
CA GLY A 22 6.36 -5.36 9.18
C GLY A 22 6.22 -3.88 8.93
N LYS A 23 7.02 -3.39 7.99
CA LYS A 23 6.98 -2.04 7.45
C LYS A 23 5.53 -1.69 7.18
N GLN A 24 4.98 -0.77 7.98
CA GLN A 24 3.57 -0.44 7.98
C GLN A 24 3.22 0.04 6.58
N LYS A 25 2.42 -0.76 5.88
CA LYS A 25 2.05 -0.43 4.51
C LYS A 25 0.81 0.45 4.49
N ARG A 26 0.78 1.40 3.56
CA ARG A 26 -0.37 2.25 3.27
C ARG A 26 -0.70 2.21 1.78
N THR A 27 -1.99 2.32 1.47
CA THR A 27 -2.46 2.42 0.09
C THR A 27 -2.58 3.89 -0.31
N VAL A 28 -1.88 4.28 -1.37
CA VAL A 28 -2.00 5.60 -1.99
C VAL A 28 -2.81 5.46 -3.27
N PHE A 29 -3.89 6.23 -3.39
CA PHE A 29 -4.75 6.21 -4.56
C PHE A 29 -4.23 7.15 -5.64
N ALA A 30 -4.29 6.69 -6.89
CA ALA A 30 -3.92 7.46 -8.05
C ALA A 30 -4.88 8.68 -8.20
N PRO A 31 -4.37 9.87 -8.53
CA PRO A 31 -5.23 11.03 -8.78
C PRO A 31 -6.20 10.72 -9.92
N GLN A 32 -7.50 10.88 -9.66
CA GLN A 32 -8.52 10.70 -10.70
C GLN A 32 -8.73 12.01 -11.45
N PRO A 33 -8.72 12.01 -12.79
CA PRO A 33 -9.04 13.20 -13.56
C PRO A 33 -10.49 13.62 -13.29
N ILE A 34 -10.70 14.91 -13.03
CA ILE A 34 -12.01 15.49 -12.63
C ILE A 34 -13.06 15.40 -13.77
N LEU A 35 -12.61 15.21 -15.02
CA LEU A 35 -13.41 15.35 -16.24
C LEU A 35 -13.61 14.04 -17.04
N ILE A 36 -13.59 12.88 -16.39
CA ILE A 36 -13.89 11.62 -17.09
C ILE A 36 -15.41 11.36 -17.11
N SER A 37 -16.09 12.08 -17.99
CA SER A 37 -17.39 11.65 -18.50
C SER A 37 -17.15 10.48 -19.46
N SER A 38 -17.08 9.26 -18.92
CA SER A 38 -17.20 7.98 -19.66
C SER A 38 -16.41 7.78 -20.96
N LEU A 39 -15.41 8.61 -21.26
CA LEU A 39 -14.43 8.34 -22.31
C LEU A 39 -13.54 7.20 -21.81
N ALA A 40 -13.47 6.15 -22.62
CA ALA A 40 -12.88 4.87 -22.27
C ALA A 40 -11.38 5.02 -21.99
N LEU A 41 -11.04 5.38 -20.75
CA LEU A 41 -9.65 5.36 -20.29
C LEU A 41 -9.07 3.96 -20.51
N PRO A 42 -7.79 3.86 -20.89
CA PRO A 42 -7.13 2.58 -21.05
C PRO A 42 -7.28 1.69 -19.81
N ALA A 43 -7.48 0.39 -20.05
CA ALA A 43 -7.65 -0.60 -18.98
C ALA A 43 -6.38 -0.78 -18.14
N ASN A 44 -5.21 -0.49 -18.71
CA ASN A 44 -3.89 -0.60 -18.06
C ASN A 44 -3.52 0.61 -17.18
N ARG A 45 -4.50 1.34 -16.66
CA ARG A 45 -4.25 2.47 -15.76
C ARG A 45 -3.96 1.98 -14.34
N VAL A 46 -3.13 2.73 -13.63
CA VAL A 46 -2.89 2.51 -12.20
C VAL A 46 -3.99 3.17 -11.39
N ILE A 47 -4.57 2.45 -10.44
CA ILE A 47 -5.67 2.93 -9.58
C ILE A 47 -5.17 3.23 -8.16
N SER A 48 -4.25 2.41 -7.65
CA SER A 48 -3.63 2.59 -6.35
C SER A 48 -2.30 1.84 -6.28
N VAL A 49 -1.49 2.20 -5.31
CA VAL A 49 -0.19 1.58 -5.01
C VAL A 49 -0.07 1.38 -3.50
N GLU A 50 0.44 0.24 -3.09
CA GLU A 50 0.79 -0.04 -1.70
C GLU A 50 2.27 0.34 -1.48
N VAL A 51 2.54 1.21 -0.51
CA VAL A 51 3.88 1.70 -0.17
C VAL A 51 4.15 1.59 1.32
N ASP A 52 5.42 1.60 1.73
CA ASP A 52 5.79 1.74 3.15
C ASP A 52 5.44 3.13 3.70
N ASP A 53 5.40 3.27 5.03
CA ASP A 53 5.13 4.54 5.69
C ASP A 53 6.21 5.60 5.37
N ASN A 54 7.46 5.21 5.16
CA ASN A 54 8.55 6.13 4.78
C ASN A 54 8.63 6.38 3.28
N GLU A 55 7.64 5.92 2.52
CA GLU A 55 7.60 5.99 1.07
C GLU A 55 6.41 6.81 0.58
N ASP A 56 6.60 7.41 -0.59
CA ASP A 56 5.58 8.16 -1.32
C ASP A 56 5.57 7.76 -2.78
N VAL A 57 4.60 8.25 -3.54
CA VAL A 57 4.35 7.84 -4.92
C VAL A 57 4.43 9.06 -5.84
N GLU A 58 5.38 9.01 -6.77
CA GLU A 58 5.40 9.93 -7.90
C GLU A 58 4.61 9.33 -9.07
N TRP A 59 3.57 10.04 -9.48
CA TRP A 59 2.65 9.57 -10.52
C TRP A 59 3.13 9.93 -11.92
N MET A 60 3.14 8.95 -12.83
CA MET A 60 3.44 9.17 -14.24
C MET A 60 2.14 9.40 -15.02
N TRP A 61 2.00 10.61 -15.55
CA TRP A 61 0.85 11.00 -16.37
C TRP A 61 1.11 10.74 -17.85
N THR A 62 0.17 10.05 -18.50
CA THR A 62 0.13 9.92 -19.96
C THR A 62 -1.04 10.74 -20.50
N SER A 63 -0.78 11.48 -21.58
CA SER A 63 -1.82 12.25 -22.28
C SER A 63 -2.33 11.46 -23.47
N LEU A 64 -3.66 11.36 -23.60
CA LEU A 64 -4.32 10.83 -24.78
C LEU A 64 -4.44 11.92 -25.85
N PRO A 65 -4.60 11.56 -27.14
CA PRO A 65 -4.76 12.52 -28.23
C PRO A 65 -5.95 13.48 -28.05
N GLU A 66 -6.99 13.04 -27.33
CA GLU A 66 -8.17 13.83 -26.95
C GLU A 66 -7.90 14.89 -25.86
N GLY A 67 -6.69 14.95 -25.30
CA GLY A 67 -6.31 15.88 -24.25
C GLY A 67 -6.56 15.36 -22.82
N THR A 68 -7.28 14.26 -22.67
CA THR A 68 -7.47 13.56 -21.39
C THR A 68 -6.13 12.99 -20.91
N LYS A 69 -5.82 13.17 -19.62
CA LYS A 69 -4.62 12.59 -18.98
C LYS A 69 -5.02 11.49 -18.01
N TYR A 70 -4.24 10.43 -17.95
CA TYR A 70 -4.44 9.32 -17.01
C TYR A 70 -3.11 8.86 -16.41
N ILE A 71 -3.20 8.12 -15.30
CA ILE A 71 -2.02 7.53 -14.65
C ILE A 71 -1.67 6.21 -15.33
N SER A 72 -0.53 6.19 -16.02
CA SER A 72 -0.02 5.00 -16.71
C SER A 72 1.04 4.26 -15.90
N GLY A 73 1.58 4.87 -14.84
CA GLY A 73 2.66 4.32 -14.06
C GLY A 73 2.97 5.14 -12.81
N TYR A 74 3.95 4.68 -12.05
CA TYR A 74 4.39 5.31 -10.81
C TYR A 74 5.84 4.96 -10.49
N THR A 75 6.48 5.81 -9.68
CA THR A 75 7.76 5.52 -9.01
C THR A 75 7.56 5.63 -7.51
N ILE A 76 8.08 4.66 -6.75
CA ILE A 76 8.08 4.73 -5.28
C ILE A 76 9.33 5.49 -4.86
N VAL A 77 9.14 6.57 -4.11
CA VAL A 77 10.21 7.43 -3.60
C VAL A 77 10.23 7.43 -2.08
N LYS A 78 11.37 7.79 -1.48
CA LYS A 78 11.41 8.06 -0.04
C LYS A 78 10.78 9.42 0.24
N LYS A 79 10.01 9.51 1.31
CA LYS A 79 9.56 10.81 1.83
C LYS A 79 10.80 11.62 2.22
N ALA A 80 10.81 12.91 1.88
CA ALA A 80 11.75 13.84 2.48
C ALA A 80 11.37 14.04 3.95
N ASP A 81 12.35 13.97 4.84
CA ASP A 81 12.22 14.26 6.28
C ASP A 81 11.90 15.73 6.53
#